data_AF-A0A8X8AC17-F1
#
_entry.id   AF-A0A8X8AC17-F1
#
_cell.length_a   1.000
_cell.length_b   1.000
_cell.length_c   1.000
_cell.angle_alpha   90.00
_cell.angle_beta   90.00
_cell.angle_gamma   90.00
#
_symmetry.space_group_name_H-M   'P 1'
#
loop_
_entity.id
_entity.type
_entity.pdbx_description
1 polymer ?
#
loop_
_entity_poly.entity_id
_entity_poly.type
_entity_poly.pdbx_seq_one_letter_code
_entity_poly.pdbx_strand_id
1 'polypeptide(L)'
;MESETASSVDEQVGGDVGASVVPDTRGKHRILAELKRVEQEMKFLEEELEELEKTDNLSIVCEELLRNVEKIPDPLLSLTNGPANPLWDRWFEGPQDSQGCRCRIL
;
A
#
# COMPACT_ATOMS: atom_id res chain seq x y z
N MET A 1 -51.01 43.54 -31.35
CA MET A 1 -49.75 43.08 -30.75
C MET A 1 -49.01 42.37 -31.86
N GLU A 2 -48.14 43.11 -32.53
CA GLU A 2 -47.24 42.59 -33.55
C GLU A 2 -45.89 42.34 -32.90
N SER A 3 -45.32 41.16 -33.12
CA SER A 3 -43.90 40.93 -33.40
C SER A 3 -43.68 39.42 -33.45
N GLU A 4 -43.67 38.93 -34.68
CA GLU A 4 -43.16 37.64 -35.10
C GLU A 4 -41.63 37.64 -34.89
N THR A 5 -41.07 36.56 -34.34
CA THR A 5 -39.64 36.27 -34.46
C THR A 5 -39.47 34.80 -34.83
N ALA A 6 -39.40 34.57 -36.14
CA ALA A 6 -38.74 33.40 -36.69
C ALA A 6 -37.28 33.78 -36.94
N SER A 7 -36.33 33.00 -36.42
CA SER A 7 -34.99 32.97 -36.98
C SER A 7 -34.45 31.55 -36.91
N SER A 8 -34.30 31.00 -38.10
CA SER A 8 -33.76 29.70 -38.44
C SER A 8 -32.34 29.89 -38.98
N VAL A 9 -31.59 28.79 -39.00
CA VAL A 9 -30.36 28.52 -39.76
C VAL A 9 -29.03 28.66 -39.01
N ASP A 10 -28.48 27.48 -38.71
CA ASP A 10 -27.08 27.08 -38.56
C ASP A 10 -26.14 27.76 -39.57
N GLU A 11 -25.00 28.28 -39.11
CA GLU A 11 -23.76 28.16 -39.86
C GLU A 11 -22.57 27.91 -38.92
N GLN A 12 -21.94 26.77 -39.19
CA GLN A 12 -20.68 26.27 -38.67
C GLN A 12 -19.53 26.93 -39.46
N VAL A 13 -18.47 27.38 -38.76
CA VAL A 13 -17.07 27.55 -39.24
C VAL A 13 -16.36 28.28 -38.09
N GLY A 14 -15.19 27.90 -37.56
CA GLY A 14 -14.19 26.89 -37.87
C GLY A 14 -12.98 27.25 -36.98
N GLY A 15 -12.40 26.26 -36.29
CA GLY A 15 -11.29 26.48 -35.36
C GLY A 15 -10.70 25.16 -34.90
N ASP A 16 -9.82 24.62 -35.74
CA ASP A 16 -9.04 23.40 -35.53
C ASP A 16 -8.14 23.51 -34.29
N VAL A 17 -8.50 22.77 -33.25
CA VAL A 17 -7.54 22.07 -32.39
C VAL A 17 -8.02 20.63 -32.35
N GLY A 18 -7.43 19.79 -33.19
CA GLY A 18 -7.71 18.36 -33.32
C GLY A 18 -7.53 17.58 -32.01
N ALA A 19 -8.51 17.68 -31.12
CA ALA A 19 -8.96 16.54 -30.33
C ALA A 19 -10.13 15.96 -31.11
N SER A 20 -9.93 14.78 -31.70
CA SER A 20 -11.04 13.98 -32.19
C SER A 20 -12.02 13.84 -31.04
N VAL A 21 -13.13 14.59 -31.07
CA VAL A 21 -14.29 14.31 -30.22
C VAL A 21 -14.90 13.05 -30.83
N VAL A 22 -14.24 11.92 -30.56
CA VAL A 22 -14.80 10.61 -30.82
C VAL A 22 -16.07 10.58 -29.97
N PRO A 23 -17.27 10.49 -30.57
CA PRO A 23 -18.48 10.35 -29.79
C PRO A 23 -18.30 9.12 -28.93
N ASP A 24 -18.44 9.29 -27.62
CA ASP A 24 -18.18 8.21 -26.71
C ASP A 24 -19.17 7.06 -26.97
N THR A 25 -18.69 6.00 -27.60
CA THR A 25 -19.44 4.78 -27.86
C THR A 25 -19.56 3.91 -26.60
N ARG A 26 -18.91 4.28 -25.49
CA ARG A 26 -19.15 3.68 -24.17
C ARG A 26 -20.62 3.94 -23.80
N GLY A 27 -21.36 2.88 -23.50
CA GLY A 27 -22.71 3.04 -22.94
C GLY A 27 -22.66 3.84 -21.63
N LYS A 28 -23.68 4.67 -21.37
CA LYS A 28 -23.81 5.54 -20.17
C LYS A 28 -23.42 4.84 -18.86
N HIS A 29 -23.83 3.58 -18.66
CA HIS A 29 -23.50 2.80 -17.47
C HIS A 29 -21.99 2.56 -17.30
N ARG A 30 -21.26 2.34 -18.40
CA ARG A 30 -19.81 2.15 -18.38
C ARG A 30 -19.11 3.42 -17.91
N ILE A 31 -19.45 4.57 -18.49
CA ILE A 31 -18.82 5.85 -18.09
C ILE A 31 -19.15 6.19 -16.64
N LEU A 32 -20.38 5.95 -16.18
CA LEU A 32 -20.75 6.16 -14.77
C LEU A 32 -19.98 5.24 -13.81
N ALA A 33 -19.77 3.97 -14.18
CA ALA A 33 -18.99 3.04 -13.36
C ALA A 33 -17.52 3.46 -13.27
N GLU A 34 -16.94 3.92 -14.38
CA GLU A 34 -15.56 4.41 -14.40
C GLU A 34 -15.41 5.71 -13.62
N LEU A 35 -16.37 6.64 -13.72
CA LEU A 35 -16.39 7.87 -12.93
C LEU A 35 -16.42 7.53 -11.44
N LYS A 36 -17.34 6.65 -11.01
CA LYS A 36 -17.42 6.21 -9.60
C LYS A 36 -16.13 5.55 -9.12
N ARG A 37 -15.47 4.76 -9.97
CA ARG A 37 -14.18 4.15 -9.64
C ARG A 37 -13.12 5.22 -9.38
N VAL A 38 -13.00 6.19 -10.28
CA VAL A 38 -12.02 7.28 -10.15
C VAL A 38 -12.33 8.16 -8.93
N GLU A 39 -13.61 8.46 -8.68
CA GLU A 39 -14.05 9.21 -7.50
C GLU A 39 -13.66 8.47 -6.20
N GLN A 40 -13.84 7.14 -6.17
CA GLN A 40 -13.43 6.33 -5.04
C GLN A 40 -11.90 6.28 -4.87
N GLU A 41 -11.14 6.20 -5.97
CA GLU A 41 -9.68 6.26 -5.96
C GLU A 41 -9.18 7.61 -5.42
N MET A 42 -9.80 8.72 -5.83
CA MET A 42 -9.49 10.05 -5.28
C MET A 42 -9.72 10.09 -3.77
N LYS A 43 -10.85 9.57 -3.31
CA LYS A 43 -11.16 9.55 -1.87
C LYS A 43 -10.13 8.73 -1.08
N PHE A 44 -9.72 7.57 -1.58
CA PHE A 44 -8.69 6.77 -0.92
C PHE A 44 -7.35 7.51 -0.84
N LEU A 45 -6.93 8.17 -1.92
CA LEU A 45 -5.69 8.94 -1.93
C LEU A 45 -5.75 10.14 -0.97
N GLU A 46 -6.89 10.80 -0.86
CA GLU A 46 -7.09 11.88 0.12
C GLU A 46 -6.97 11.37 1.56
N GLU A 47 -7.59 10.22 1.88
CA GLU A 47 -7.47 9.57 3.19
C GLU A 47 -6.01 9.15 3.48
N GLU A 48 -5.31 8.55 2.52
CA GLU A 48 -3.90 8.14 2.66
C GLU A 48 -2.97 9.34 2.88
N LEU A 49 -3.23 10.47 2.22
CA LEU A 49 -2.47 11.70 2.42
C LEU A 49 -2.69 12.28 3.82
N GLU A 50 -3.93 12.26 4.31
CA GLU A 50 -4.25 12.73 5.66
C GLU A 50 -3.52 11.88 6.72
N GLU A 51 -3.45 10.56 6.52
CA GLU A 51 -2.69 9.68 7.40
C GLU A 51 -1.18 9.93 7.31
N LEU A 52 -0.64 10.14 6.10
CA LEU A 52 0.78 10.44 5.91
C LEU A 52 1.20 11.74 6.61
N GLU A 53 0.34 12.77 6.63
CA GLU A 53 0.60 14.02 7.36
C GLU A 53 0.65 13.81 8.89
N LYS A 54 -0.10 12.83 9.41
CA LYS A 54 -0.08 12.45 10.83
C LYS A 54 1.10 11.57 11.21
N THR A 55 1.79 10.93 10.25
CA THR A 55 2.90 10.02 10.56
C THR A 55 4.11 10.75 11.12
N ASP A 56 4.77 10.12 12.10
CA ASP A 56 6.00 10.64 12.69
C ASP A 56 7.18 10.59 11.71
N ASN A 57 8.19 11.42 12.00
CA ASN A 57 9.42 11.42 11.22
C ASN A 57 10.08 10.03 11.18
N LEU A 58 10.45 9.59 9.98
CA LEU A 58 11.09 8.29 9.78
C LEU A 58 12.34 8.08 10.63
N SER A 59 13.13 9.14 10.88
CA SER A 59 14.32 9.06 11.73
C SER A 59 13.97 8.65 13.16
N ILE A 60 12.88 9.18 13.71
CA ILE A 60 12.43 8.88 15.08
C ILE A 60 11.94 7.43 15.15
N VAL A 61 11.09 7.03 14.21
CA VAL A 61 10.54 5.66 14.14
C VAL A 61 11.66 4.63 13.94
N CYS A 62 12.66 4.93 13.11
CA CYS A 62 13.80 4.03 12.88
C CYS A 62 14.69 3.92 14.13
N GLU A 63 14.96 5.02 14.82
CA GLU A 63 15.73 4.99 16.08
C GLU A 63 15.02 4.18 17.17
N GLU A 64 13.70 4.35 17.30
CA GLU A 64 12.90 3.57 18.23
C GLU A 64 12.92 2.07 17.88
N LEU A 65 12.75 1.75 16.60
CA LEU A 65 12.82 0.37 16.12
C LEU A 65 14.18 -0.26 16.45
N LEU A 66 15.29 0.43 16.18
CA LEU A 66 16.63 -0.06 16.50
C LEU A 66 16.79 -0.31 18.00
N ARG A 67 16.38 0.63 18.85
CA ARG A 67 16.43 0.45 20.31
C ARG A 67 15.62 -0.76 20.78
N ASN A 68 14.46 -1.01 20.17
CA ASN A 68 13.63 -2.17 20.51
C ASN A 68 14.27 -3.48 20.08
N VAL A 69 14.85 -3.54 18.87
CA VAL A 69 15.54 -4.72 18.34
C VAL A 69 16.80 -5.03 19.17
N GLU A 70 17.58 -4.03 19.54
CA GLU A 70 18.83 -4.22 20.31
C GLU A 70 18.59 -4.66 21.76
N LYS A 71 17.41 -4.39 22.33
CA LYS A 71 17.10 -4.69 23.74
C LYS A 71 16.96 -6.19 24.01
N ILE A 72 16.54 -6.98 23.02
CA ILE A 72 16.27 -8.41 23.18
C ILE A 72 17.35 -9.20 22.45
N PRO A 73 18.19 -9.98 23.16
CA PRO A 73 19.16 -10.86 22.50
C PRO A 73 18.44 -11.91 21.66
N ASP A 74 18.69 -11.92 20.35
CA ASP A 74 18.19 -12.95 19.44
C ASP A 74 19.20 -14.12 19.35
N PRO A 75 18.81 -15.34 19.77
CA PRO A 75 19.67 -16.52 19.74
C PRO A 75 19.89 -17.10 18.33
N LEU A 76 19.13 -16.68 17.33
CA LEU A 76 19.32 -17.09 15.94
C LEU A 76 20.37 -16.25 15.21
N LEU A 77 20.79 -15.12 15.80
CA LEU A 77 21.83 -14.29 15.24
C LEU A 77 23.21 -14.84 15.61
N SER A 78 24.13 -14.84 14.65
CA SER A 78 25.52 -15.25 14.85
C SER A 78 26.28 -14.40 15.88
N LEU A 79 25.78 -13.19 16.16
CA LEU A 79 26.28 -12.29 17.17
C LEU A 79 25.10 -11.78 18.00
N THR A 80 24.91 -12.38 19.18
CA THR A 80 23.91 -11.94 20.15
C THR A 80 24.53 -10.90 21.09
N ASN A 81 23.93 -9.72 21.19
CA ASN A 81 24.28 -8.74 22.20
C ASN A 81 23.54 -9.09 23.51
N GLY A 82 24.27 -9.54 24.53
CA GLY A 82 23.73 -9.83 25.86
C GLY A 82 24.15 -11.20 26.39
N PRO A 83 23.80 -11.51 27.65
CA PRO A 83 24.11 -12.82 28.23
C PRO A 83 23.33 -13.91 27.49
N ALA A 84 24.01 -15.03 27.19
CA ALA A 84 23.35 -16.22 26.66
C ALA A 84 22.21 -16.61 27.61
N ASN A 85 21.01 -16.79 27.06
CA ASN A 85 19.86 -17.19 27.86
C ASN A 85 19.82 -18.73 27.93
N PRO A 86 20.11 -19.33 29.09
CA PRO A 86 20.27 -20.79 29.23
C PRO A 86 18.95 -21.56 29.05
N LEU A 87 17.80 -20.88 28.98
CA LEU A 87 16.52 -21.53 28.65
C LEU A 87 16.46 -21.96 27.17
N TRP A 88 17.27 -21.35 26.30
CA TRP A 88 17.34 -21.70 24.88
C TRP A 88 18.14 -22.97 24.60
N ASP A 89 19.04 -23.37 25.49
CA ASP A 89 19.82 -24.61 25.38
C ASP A 89 18.88 -25.82 25.27
N ARG A 90 17.69 -25.75 25.88
CA ARG A 90 16.63 -26.78 25.73
C ARG A 90 16.19 -26.99 24.27
N TRP A 91 16.20 -25.95 23.46
CA TRP A 91 15.71 -25.98 22.08
C TRP A 91 16.84 -26.20 21.07
N PHE A 92 18.06 -25.71 21.35
CA PHE A 92 19.19 -25.78 20.42
C PHE A 92 20.25 -26.84 20.76
N GLU A 93 20.48 -27.16 22.04
CA GLU A 93 21.49 -28.15 22.46
C GLU A 93 20.93 -29.57 22.62
N GLY A 94 19.60 -29.73 22.60
CA GLY A 94 18.94 -31.02 22.72
C GLY A 94 18.89 -31.56 24.17
N PRO A 95 18.37 -32.79 24.39
CA PRO A 95 18.18 -33.33 25.73
C PRO A 95 19.51 -33.60 26.45
N GLN A 96 19.81 -32.80 27.48
CA GLN A 96 21.02 -32.88 28.32
C GLN A 96 21.19 -34.25 29.01
N ASP A 97 20.09 -34.96 29.26
CA ASP A 97 20.07 -36.22 30.03
C ASP A 97 19.92 -37.47 29.17
N SER A 98 19.94 -37.35 27.85
CA SER A 98 20.03 -38.55 27.03
C SER A 98 21.46 -39.07 27.10
N GLN A 99 21.69 -40.12 27.88
CA GLN A 99 22.62 -41.18 27.48
C GLN A 99 22.21 -41.55 26.05
N GLY A 100 22.77 -40.85 25.07
CA GLY A 100 22.29 -40.86 23.70
C GLY A 100 22.11 -42.30 23.26
N CYS A 101 20.93 -42.65 22.75
CA CYS A 101 20.76 -43.98 22.18
C CYS A 101 21.83 -44.14 21.10
N ARG A 102 22.76 -45.07 21.30
CA ARG A 102 23.79 -45.44 20.31
C ARG A 102 23.20 -46.27 19.17
N CYS A 103 21.95 -46.03 18.82
CA CYS A 103 21.31 -46.71 17.71
C CYS A 103 21.89 -46.11 16.41
N ARG A 104 22.86 -46.82 15.82
CA ARG A 104 23.27 -46.60 14.44
C ARG A 104 22.06 -46.92 13.56
N ILE A 105 21.54 -45.92 12.87
CA ILE A 105 20.61 -46.14 11.77
C ILE A 105 21.41 -46.88 10.69
N LEU A 106 21.03 -48.15 10.45
CA LEU A 106 21.51 -48.97 9.35
C LEU A 106 20.69 -48.66 8.09
#